data_AF-A0AAI8DI71-F1
#
_entry.id   AF-A0AAI8DI71-F1
#
_cell.length_a   1.000
_cell.length_b   1.000
_cell.length_c   1.000
_cell.angle_alpha   90.00
_cell.angle_beta   90.00
_cell.angle_gamma   90.00
#
_symmetry.space_group_name_H-M   'P 1'
#
loop_
_entity.id
_entity.type
_entity.pdbx_description
1 polymer ?
#
loop_
_entity_poly.entity_id
_entity_poly.type
_entity_poly.pdbx_seq_one_letter_code
_entity_poly.pdbx_strand_id
1 'polypeptide(L)'
;MNIKEQIKRIINDHSDYERLFISIGYPKVKAVVKSFKLSNKNQMIKFIETYRKKSGKAAKWIKIDIVTSVEDIPFDELKEDLIHTTRNHVEYGFTLDYNWNLAFLPEEINSNAFVRPTNEKGIFILSEKNINHYLRKYKKNYNLYLHKDYAGKVVQKFYTKSFYIEDEQVINLQQEGYKKGLRPVDNLPVEIDRMIQTNTDYLMNLIQDNGKYHYGYFPHFDININAYNNLCHSSTTYAFIKSLSYLKKNVSIAKKPIDYIIKHYLYKHEGATYVFDDTNYINEIKLGQNAAFILAVCGYIQYGRSNKKYLKAAQNVAKGLVNMIDENGETTHVLNYPDLTVKDSFRVIYYEGQAALALLKLYQLDQKEEWLNVAKLLYEKFIRKSYWKHHDYWLSYSTEVLIQLEPEEKYYQFAFQNLGEHLNNLQQRQSTDPLLLGMLMATYNIVESAKQRDKTDLVEQFIDVDLLIDTIHRRADYMRTGYFYPEVAMYFQNPERILEAFYIKYESYRVEIDDIEHYLTSYVEYLKVFNQ
;
A
#
# COMPACT_ATOMS: atom_id res chain seq x y z
N MET A 1 34.95 -2.00 2.16
CA MET A 1 35.65 -2.91 1.22
C MET A 1 35.42 -2.39 -0.19
N ASN A 2 36.41 -2.41 -1.09
CA ASN A 2 36.23 -1.81 -2.42
C ASN A 2 35.07 -2.53 -3.15
N ILE A 3 34.13 -1.80 -3.74
CA ILE A 3 32.99 -2.35 -4.49
C ILE A 3 33.42 -3.41 -5.53
N LYS A 4 34.62 -3.23 -6.10
CA LYS A 4 35.22 -4.20 -7.03
C LYS A 4 35.58 -5.54 -6.35
N GLU A 5 36.06 -5.49 -5.11
CA GLU A 5 36.38 -6.69 -4.32
C GLU A 5 35.11 -7.43 -3.91
N GLN A 6 34.05 -6.71 -3.54
CA GLN A 6 32.74 -7.31 -3.23
C GLN A 6 32.18 -8.07 -4.41
N ILE A 7 32.18 -7.44 -5.59
CA ILE A 7 31.73 -8.07 -6.83
C ILE A 7 32.59 -9.30 -7.16
N LYS A 8 33.93 -9.18 -7.06
CA LYS A 8 34.82 -10.32 -7.28
C LYS A 8 34.54 -11.47 -6.31
N ARG A 9 34.30 -11.18 -5.03
CA ARG A 9 33.96 -12.17 -4.02
C ARG A 9 32.65 -12.88 -4.37
N ILE A 10 31.57 -12.14 -4.65
CA ILE A 10 30.27 -12.72 -5.05
C ILE A 10 30.45 -13.65 -6.27
N ILE A 11 31.21 -13.22 -7.28
CA ILE A 11 31.47 -14.03 -8.47
C ILE A 11 32.28 -15.29 -8.15
N ASN A 12 33.30 -15.18 -7.30
CA ASN A 12 34.14 -16.32 -6.92
C ASN A 12 33.34 -17.35 -6.10
N ASP A 13 32.51 -16.88 -5.17
CA ASP A 13 31.66 -17.72 -4.31
C ASP A 13 30.57 -18.46 -5.11
N HIS A 14 30.37 -18.11 -6.38
CA HIS A 14 29.35 -18.64 -7.28
C HIS A 14 29.94 -19.03 -8.64
N SER A 15 31.19 -19.50 -8.67
CA SER A 15 31.91 -19.84 -9.90
C SER A 15 31.29 -20.98 -10.71
N ASP A 16 30.41 -21.76 -10.10
CA ASP A 16 29.73 -22.90 -10.72
C ASP A 16 28.59 -22.46 -11.67
N TYR A 17 28.21 -21.19 -11.64
CA TYR A 17 27.21 -20.62 -12.54
C TYR A 17 27.86 -19.97 -13.78
N GLU A 18 27.16 -19.98 -14.90
CA GLU A 18 27.72 -19.48 -16.16
C GLU A 18 27.50 -17.98 -16.38
N ARG A 19 26.37 -17.44 -15.89
CA ARG A 19 25.88 -16.12 -16.25
C ARG A 19 25.35 -15.32 -15.05
N LEU A 20 25.47 -14.00 -15.16
CA LEU A 20 24.86 -13.05 -14.25
C LEU A 20 24.41 -11.78 -14.97
N PHE A 21 23.60 -10.99 -14.29
CA PHE A 21 23.31 -9.61 -14.65
C PHE A 21 23.90 -8.66 -13.61
N ILE A 22 24.31 -7.49 -14.06
CA ILE A 22 24.63 -6.35 -13.20
C ILE A 22 23.67 -5.23 -13.54
N SER A 23 22.89 -4.82 -12.54
CA SER A 23 22.02 -3.64 -12.60
C SER A 23 22.70 -2.51 -11.83
N ILE A 24 22.94 -1.37 -12.49
CA ILE A 24 23.63 -0.22 -11.89
C ILE A 24 22.73 1.00 -11.95
N GLY A 25 22.47 1.62 -10.79
CA GLY A 25 21.57 2.75 -10.66
C GLY A 25 22.08 3.84 -9.73
N TYR A 26 21.36 4.97 -9.80
CA TYR A 26 21.48 6.10 -8.90
C TYR A 26 20.07 6.67 -8.74
N PRO A 27 19.67 7.24 -7.59
CA PRO A 27 18.30 7.71 -7.34
C PRO A 27 17.64 8.47 -8.50
N LYS A 28 18.38 9.37 -9.14
CA LYS A 28 17.86 10.23 -10.22
C LYS A 28 17.72 9.57 -11.60
N VAL A 29 18.21 8.33 -11.77
CA VAL A 29 18.28 7.68 -13.08
C VAL A 29 17.94 6.20 -12.96
N LYS A 30 16.98 5.74 -13.77
CA LYS A 30 16.65 4.32 -13.91
C LYS A 30 17.90 3.47 -14.14
N ALA A 31 17.95 2.33 -13.47
CA ALA A 31 19.08 1.41 -13.53
C ALA A 31 19.35 0.93 -14.96
N VAL A 32 20.64 0.79 -15.27
CA VAL A 32 21.11 0.14 -16.50
C VAL A 32 21.45 -1.30 -16.18
N VAL A 33 20.83 -2.23 -16.91
CA VAL A 33 20.99 -3.67 -16.72
C VAL A 33 21.82 -4.25 -17.86
N LYS A 34 22.81 -5.09 -17.54
CA LYS A 34 23.59 -5.81 -18.54
C LYS A 34 23.93 -7.23 -18.09
N SER A 35 23.82 -8.18 -19.03
CA SER A 35 24.20 -9.59 -18.85
C SER A 35 25.69 -9.80 -19.13
N PHE A 36 26.30 -10.74 -18.41
CA PHE A 36 27.69 -11.15 -18.58
C PHE A 36 27.85 -12.66 -18.39
N LYS A 37 28.83 -13.26 -19.08
CA LYS A 37 29.39 -14.55 -18.67
C LYS A 37 30.24 -14.34 -17.41
N LEU A 38 30.15 -15.21 -16.41
CA LEU A 38 30.91 -15.08 -15.16
C LEU A 38 32.43 -15.05 -15.38
N SER A 39 32.91 -15.75 -16.41
CA SER A 39 34.32 -15.76 -16.82
C SER A 39 34.83 -14.37 -17.26
N ASN A 40 33.95 -13.46 -17.69
CA ASN A 40 34.32 -12.15 -18.24
C ASN A 40 34.43 -11.04 -17.19
N LYS A 41 35.16 -11.28 -16.09
CA LYS A 41 35.34 -10.34 -14.96
C LYS A 41 35.79 -8.94 -15.39
N ASN A 42 36.70 -8.84 -16.36
CA ASN A 42 37.19 -7.56 -16.87
C ASN A 42 36.09 -6.70 -17.52
N GLN A 43 35.13 -7.33 -18.22
CA GLN A 43 34.03 -6.60 -18.86
C GLN A 43 33.05 -6.05 -17.81
N MET A 44 32.82 -6.79 -16.73
CA MET A 44 31.98 -6.36 -15.62
C MET A 44 32.55 -5.11 -14.94
N ILE A 45 33.84 -5.13 -14.62
CA ILE A 45 34.52 -3.96 -14.02
C ILE A 45 34.50 -2.77 -14.98
N LYS A 46 34.78 -2.99 -16.27
CA LYS A 46 34.73 -1.94 -17.28
C LYS A 46 33.34 -1.32 -17.41
N PHE A 47 32.27 -2.11 -17.27
CA PHE A 47 30.89 -1.61 -17.29
C PHE A 47 30.61 -0.64 -16.14
N ILE A 48 31.00 -0.99 -14.92
CA ILE A 48 30.85 -0.14 -13.73
C ILE A 48 31.66 1.15 -13.85
N GLU A 49 32.90 1.05 -14.32
CA GLU A 49 33.75 2.24 -14.54
C GLU A 49 33.20 3.15 -15.64
N THR A 50 32.66 2.56 -16.72
CA THR A 50 32.05 3.32 -17.81
C THR A 50 30.80 4.04 -17.33
N TYR A 51 29.99 3.41 -16.48
CA TYR A 51 28.84 4.05 -15.84
C TYR A 51 29.31 5.28 -15.06
N ARG A 52 30.29 5.13 -14.16
CA ARG A 52 30.86 6.23 -13.38
C ARG A 52 31.36 7.38 -14.25
N LYS A 53 32.07 7.08 -15.34
CA LYS A 53 32.59 8.10 -16.27
C LYS A 53 31.49 8.87 -16.98
N LYS A 54 30.39 8.21 -17.35
CA LYS A 54 29.26 8.84 -18.08
C LYS A 54 28.31 9.62 -17.18
N SER A 55 28.03 9.11 -15.99
CA SER A 55 27.11 9.76 -15.04
C SER A 55 27.78 10.87 -14.22
N GLY A 56 29.12 10.93 -14.21
CA GLY A 56 29.88 11.83 -13.34
C GLY A 56 29.83 11.46 -11.86
N LYS A 57 29.16 10.35 -11.50
CA LYS A 57 28.96 9.89 -10.11
C LYS A 57 29.23 8.40 -9.99
N ALA A 58 29.73 7.97 -8.85
CA ALA A 58 29.75 6.54 -8.53
C ALA A 58 28.31 6.01 -8.48
N ALA A 59 28.12 4.76 -8.87
CA ALA A 59 26.85 4.08 -8.69
C ALA A 59 26.55 4.01 -7.19
N LYS A 60 25.34 4.42 -6.79
CA LYS A 60 24.87 4.24 -5.42
C LYS A 60 24.29 2.84 -5.23
N TRP A 61 23.68 2.30 -6.28
CA TRP A 61 22.94 1.06 -6.26
C TRP A 61 23.54 0.09 -7.26
N ILE A 62 23.99 -1.07 -6.77
CA ILE A 62 24.42 -2.18 -7.63
C ILE A 62 23.68 -3.45 -7.20
N LYS A 63 22.98 -4.07 -8.14
CA LYS A 63 22.37 -5.40 -7.95
C LYS A 63 23.04 -6.40 -8.88
N ILE A 64 23.39 -7.56 -8.35
CA ILE A 64 23.98 -8.69 -9.08
C ILE A 64 22.97 -9.82 -9.05
N ASP A 65 22.53 -10.27 -10.22
CA ASP A 65 21.56 -11.35 -10.36
C ASP A 65 22.25 -12.54 -11.01
N ILE A 66 22.59 -13.56 -10.23
CA ILE A 66 23.25 -14.78 -10.72
C ILE A 66 22.17 -15.70 -11.28
N VAL A 67 22.33 -16.17 -12.51
CA VAL A 67 21.40 -17.10 -13.15
C VAL A 67 21.57 -18.48 -12.53
N THR A 68 20.56 -18.97 -11.83
CA THR A 68 20.62 -20.22 -11.06
C THR A 68 20.09 -21.43 -11.81
N SER A 69 19.10 -21.22 -12.69
CA SER A 69 18.55 -22.25 -13.56
C SER A 69 18.11 -21.63 -14.89
N VAL A 70 18.20 -22.45 -15.94
CA VAL A 70 17.77 -22.11 -17.30
C VAL A 70 17.00 -23.31 -17.84
N GLU A 71 15.84 -23.06 -18.39
CA GLU A 71 15.01 -24.07 -19.05
C GLU A 71 14.62 -23.58 -20.44
N ASP A 72 14.64 -24.51 -21.41
CA ASP A 72 14.16 -24.27 -22.76
C ASP A 72 12.63 -24.44 -22.75
N ILE A 73 11.92 -23.45 -23.30
CA ILE A 73 10.45 -23.40 -23.33
C ILE A 73 9.97 -22.89 -24.69
N PRO A 74 8.88 -23.42 -25.26
CA PRO A 74 8.24 -22.80 -26.42
C PRO A 74 7.82 -21.36 -26.11
N PHE A 75 8.09 -20.43 -27.02
CA PHE A 75 7.74 -19.01 -26.82
C PHE A 75 6.25 -18.80 -26.58
N ASP A 76 5.40 -19.59 -27.24
CA ASP A 76 3.95 -19.49 -27.09
C ASP A 76 3.50 -19.89 -25.67
N GLU A 77 4.13 -20.91 -25.06
CA GLU A 77 3.89 -21.30 -23.67
C GLU A 77 4.42 -20.25 -22.68
N LEU A 78 5.60 -19.68 -22.92
CA LEU A 78 6.13 -18.57 -22.11
C LEU A 78 5.18 -17.38 -22.12
N LYS A 79 4.66 -17.01 -23.30
CA LYS A 79 3.74 -15.90 -23.45
C LYS A 79 2.44 -16.15 -22.69
N GLU A 80 1.92 -17.37 -22.75
CA GLU A 80 0.73 -17.79 -22.02
C GLU A 80 0.94 -17.72 -20.50
N ASP A 81 2.06 -18.26 -20.01
CA ASP A 81 2.46 -18.19 -18.60
C ASP A 81 2.54 -16.73 -18.10
N LEU A 82 3.14 -15.84 -18.90
CA LEU A 82 3.26 -14.42 -18.57
C LEU A 82 1.91 -13.70 -18.44
N ILE A 83 0.93 -13.99 -19.31
CA ILE A 83 -0.37 -13.30 -19.27
C ILE A 83 -1.32 -13.87 -18.21
N HIS A 84 -1.10 -15.12 -17.79
CA HIS A 84 -1.85 -15.76 -16.71
C HIS A 84 -1.21 -15.60 -15.33
N THR A 85 0.06 -15.22 -15.27
CA THR A 85 0.70 -14.80 -14.03
C THR A 85 0.02 -13.56 -13.45
N THR A 86 -0.18 -13.54 -12.13
CA THR A 86 -0.74 -12.36 -11.45
C THR A 86 0.07 -11.13 -11.82
N ARG A 87 -0.64 -10.06 -12.21
CA ARG A 87 -0.02 -8.84 -12.74
C ARG A 87 1.13 -8.38 -11.85
N ASN A 88 2.28 -8.12 -12.48
CA ASN A 88 3.50 -7.62 -11.83
C ASN A 88 4.20 -8.59 -10.86
N HIS A 89 3.79 -9.86 -10.82
CA HIS A 89 4.39 -10.91 -9.97
C HIS A 89 5.18 -11.93 -10.80
N VAL A 90 5.70 -11.56 -11.97
CA VAL A 90 6.59 -12.45 -12.73
C VAL A 90 7.88 -12.64 -11.95
N GLU A 91 8.19 -13.88 -11.58
CA GLU A 91 9.35 -14.20 -10.74
C GLU A 91 10.59 -14.66 -11.54
N TYR A 92 10.45 -14.87 -12.84
CA TYR A 92 11.52 -15.34 -13.71
C TYR A 92 11.85 -14.34 -14.81
N GLY A 93 13.05 -14.47 -15.37
CA GLY A 93 13.45 -13.78 -16.58
C GLY A 93 13.31 -14.67 -17.80
N PHE A 94 13.45 -14.09 -18.99
CA PHE A 94 13.56 -14.86 -20.23
C PHE A 94 14.54 -14.22 -21.20
N THR A 95 15.12 -15.02 -22.10
CA THR A 95 15.93 -14.56 -23.22
C THR A 95 15.38 -15.08 -24.54
N LEU A 96 15.36 -14.19 -25.53
CA LEU A 96 14.88 -14.47 -26.88
C LEU A 96 16.00 -14.91 -27.84
N ASP A 97 17.26 -14.93 -27.37
CA ASP A 97 18.40 -15.41 -28.13
C ASP A 97 19.45 -16.09 -27.24
N TYR A 98 20.19 -17.04 -27.80
CA TYR A 98 21.23 -17.80 -27.10
C TYR A 98 22.49 -17.00 -26.75
N ASN A 99 22.67 -15.81 -27.35
CA ASN A 99 23.74 -14.90 -26.97
C ASN A 99 23.35 -14.03 -25.76
N TRP A 100 22.09 -14.05 -25.33
CA TRP A 100 21.52 -13.27 -24.22
C TRP A 100 21.58 -11.76 -24.45
N ASN A 101 21.50 -11.33 -25.71
CA ASN A 101 21.41 -9.91 -26.08
C ASN A 101 20.00 -9.34 -25.83
N LEU A 102 18.99 -10.19 -25.91
CA LEU A 102 17.57 -9.95 -25.68
C LEU A 102 17.09 -10.72 -24.43
N ALA A 103 17.90 -10.68 -23.38
CA ALA A 103 17.54 -11.21 -22.06
C ALA A 103 16.93 -10.12 -21.18
N PHE A 104 15.87 -10.47 -20.44
CA PHE A 104 15.16 -9.58 -19.53
C PHE A 104 15.03 -10.21 -18.14
N LEU A 105 15.44 -9.48 -17.12
CA LEU A 105 15.20 -9.82 -15.71
C LEU A 105 13.70 -9.71 -15.35
N PRO A 106 13.22 -10.43 -14.33
CA PRO A 106 11.86 -10.27 -13.81
C PRO A 106 11.55 -8.81 -13.42
N GLU A 107 12.51 -8.09 -12.85
CA GLU A 107 12.34 -6.66 -12.52
C GLU A 107 12.21 -5.79 -13.77
N GLU A 108 12.92 -6.10 -14.86
CA GLU A 108 12.74 -5.40 -16.15
C GLU A 108 11.33 -5.66 -16.71
N ILE A 109 10.84 -6.90 -16.65
CA ILE A 109 9.51 -7.30 -17.12
C ILE A 109 8.42 -6.57 -16.34
N ASN A 110 8.48 -6.67 -15.01
CA ASN A 110 7.46 -6.11 -14.12
C ASN A 110 7.49 -4.58 -14.12
N SER A 111 8.65 -3.93 -13.96
CA SER A 111 8.74 -2.46 -13.84
C SER A 111 8.43 -1.71 -15.14
N ASN A 112 8.54 -2.36 -16.30
CA ASN A 112 8.23 -1.75 -17.60
C ASN A 112 6.86 -2.14 -18.15
N ALA A 113 6.02 -2.81 -17.35
CA ALA A 113 4.69 -3.27 -17.73
C ALA A 113 4.72 -4.06 -19.06
N PHE A 114 5.63 -5.01 -19.19
CA PHE A 114 5.65 -5.91 -20.35
C PHE A 114 4.33 -6.67 -20.45
N VAL A 115 3.83 -7.14 -19.31
CA VAL A 115 2.46 -7.65 -19.18
C VAL A 115 1.57 -6.51 -18.67
N ARG A 116 0.48 -6.22 -19.39
CA ARG A 116 -0.46 -5.14 -19.01
C ARG A 116 -1.91 -5.51 -19.33
N PRO A 117 -2.89 -4.94 -18.60
CA PRO A 117 -4.29 -5.18 -18.90
C PRO A 117 -4.69 -4.58 -20.26
N THR A 118 -5.72 -5.15 -20.85
CA THR A 118 -6.46 -4.55 -21.97
C THR A 118 -7.60 -3.67 -21.42
N ASN A 119 -8.47 -3.18 -22.32
CA ASN A 119 -9.70 -2.50 -21.90
C ASN A 119 -10.75 -3.48 -21.35
N GLU A 120 -10.56 -4.79 -21.59
CA GLU A 120 -11.42 -5.83 -21.07
C GLU A 120 -10.93 -6.30 -19.70
N LYS A 121 -11.85 -6.38 -18.74
CA LYS A 121 -11.53 -6.69 -17.36
C LYS A 121 -10.95 -8.10 -17.24
N GLY A 122 -9.80 -8.21 -16.57
CA GLY A 122 -9.14 -9.50 -16.31
C GLY A 122 -8.34 -10.06 -17.48
N ILE A 123 -8.30 -9.37 -18.63
CA ILE A 123 -7.51 -9.81 -19.78
C ILE A 123 -6.18 -9.06 -19.82
N PHE A 124 -5.09 -9.82 -19.88
CA PHE A 124 -3.73 -9.30 -19.96
C PHE A 124 -3.08 -9.66 -21.29
N ILE A 125 -2.13 -8.82 -21.72
CA ILE A 125 -1.33 -9.04 -22.92
C ILE A 125 0.15 -8.86 -22.62
N LEU A 126 0.98 -9.63 -23.33
CA LEU A 126 2.38 -9.30 -23.54
C LEU A 126 2.47 -8.15 -24.57
N SER A 127 2.96 -6.99 -24.14
CA SER A 127 2.87 -5.74 -24.89
C SER A 127 4.12 -5.51 -25.73
N GLU A 128 4.08 -5.87 -27.01
CA GLU A 128 5.12 -5.55 -28.00
C GLU A 128 5.52 -4.07 -27.96
N LYS A 129 4.55 -3.16 -27.79
CA LYS A 129 4.80 -1.71 -27.66
C LYS A 129 5.77 -1.40 -26.52
N ASN A 130 5.57 -2.02 -25.36
CA ASN A 130 6.36 -1.74 -24.15
C ASN A 130 7.73 -2.41 -24.24
N ILE A 131 7.79 -3.64 -24.76
CA ILE A 131 9.05 -4.35 -25.04
C ILE A 131 9.90 -3.56 -26.03
N ASN A 132 9.34 -3.11 -27.16
CA ASN A 132 10.04 -2.31 -28.15
C ASN A 132 10.45 -0.93 -27.63
N HIS A 133 9.63 -0.29 -26.80
CA HIS A 133 10.02 0.94 -26.11
C HIS A 133 11.24 0.69 -25.22
N TYR A 134 11.21 -0.38 -24.43
CA TYR A 134 12.29 -0.74 -23.53
C TYR A 134 13.59 -1.06 -24.26
N LEU A 135 13.53 -1.89 -25.30
CA LEU A 135 14.67 -2.27 -26.14
C LEU A 135 15.36 -1.04 -26.76
N ARG A 136 14.58 -0.13 -27.35
CA ARG A 136 15.12 1.10 -27.96
C ARG A 136 15.73 2.04 -26.92
N LYS A 137 15.00 2.31 -25.84
CA LYS A 137 15.39 3.34 -24.85
C LYS A 137 16.54 2.88 -23.95
N TYR A 138 16.51 1.62 -23.50
CA TYR A 138 17.42 1.14 -22.45
C TYR A 138 18.45 0.12 -22.93
N LYS A 139 18.13 -0.71 -23.93
CA LYS A 139 19.12 -1.65 -24.52
C LYS A 139 19.79 -1.13 -25.80
N LYS A 140 19.34 0.02 -26.33
CA LYS A 140 19.79 0.60 -27.62
C LYS A 140 19.67 -0.40 -28.78
N ASN A 141 18.67 -1.28 -28.71
CA ASN A 141 18.35 -2.20 -29.77
C ASN A 141 17.17 -1.63 -30.57
N TYR A 142 17.40 -1.39 -31.86
CA TYR A 142 16.43 -0.78 -32.77
C TYR A 142 15.71 -1.82 -33.64
N ASN A 143 16.06 -3.10 -33.52
CA ASN A 143 15.34 -4.16 -34.19
C ASN A 143 13.95 -4.28 -33.59
N LEU A 144 12.94 -4.36 -34.46
CA LEU A 144 11.56 -4.48 -34.05
C LEU A 144 11.31 -5.89 -33.52
N TYR A 145 10.85 -5.99 -32.28
CA TYR A 145 10.32 -7.21 -31.69
C TYR A 145 8.86 -7.40 -32.08
N LEU A 146 8.52 -8.55 -32.66
CA LEU A 146 7.16 -8.98 -32.94
C LEU A 146 6.98 -10.42 -32.45
N HIS A 147 5.86 -10.74 -31.82
CA HIS A 147 5.55 -12.10 -31.34
C HIS A 147 5.67 -13.14 -32.44
N LYS A 148 5.21 -12.80 -33.66
CA LYS A 148 5.25 -13.68 -34.83
C LYS A 148 6.65 -14.16 -35.19
N ASP A 149 7.69 -13.37 -34.84
CA ASP A 149 9.07 -13.71 -35.16
C ASP A 149 9.62 -14.78 -34.20
N TYR A 150 8.89 -15.08 -33.12
CA TYR A 150 9.22 -16.09 -32.11
C TYR A 150 8.18 -17.21 -31.99
N ALA A 151 7.02 -17.09 -32.65
CA ALA A 151 5.99 -18.13 -32.68
C ALA A 151 6.58 -19.49 -33.11
N GLY A 152 6.27 -20.54 -32.35
CA GLY A 152 6.80 -21.90 -32.54
C GLY A 152 8.30 -22.07 -32.28
N LYS A 153 9.04 -21.03 -31.86
CA LYS A 153 10.46 -21.15 -31.50
C LYS A 153 10.61 -21.50 -30.02
N VAL A 154 11.70 -22.18 -29.72
CA VAL A 154 12.17 -22.40 -28.35
C VAL A 154 12.99 -21.18 -27.90
N VAL A 155 12.68 -20.68 -26.71
CA VAL A 155 13.37 -19.60 -26.01
C VAL A 155 13.80 -20.10 -24.63
N GLN A 156 14.59 -19.32 -23.88
CA GLN A 156 15.03 -19.77 -22.55
C GLN A 156 14.40 -18.94 -21.44
N LYS A 157 13.78 -19.60 -20.47
CA LYS A 157 13.29 -19.05 -19.21
C LYS A 157 14.35 -19.29 -18.12
N PHE A 158 14.52 -18.35 -17.21
CA PHE A 158 15.58 -18.45 -16.21
C PHE A 158 15.22 -17.83 -14.86
N TYR A 159 15.83 -18.35 -13.79
CA TYR A 159 15.69 -17.85 -12.43
C TYR A 159 17.02 -17.28 -11.94
N THR A 160 16.94 -16.42 -10.92
CA THR A 160 18.11 -15.74 -10.38
C THR A 160 18.16 -15.77 -8.86
N LYS A 161 19.38 -15.72 -8.33
CA LYS A 161 19.71 -15.38 -6.95
C LYS A 161 20.38 -14.01 -6.94
N SER A 162 19.88 -13.10 -6.11
CA SER A 162 20.23 -11.69 -6.20
C SER A 162 21.00 -11.18 -4.98
N PHE A 163 21.97 -10.32 -5.24
CA PHE A 163 22.77 -9.62 -4.23
C PHE A 163 22.67 -8.12 -4.47
N TYR A 164 22.42 -7.35 -3.43
CA TYR A 164 22.39 -5.91 -3.48
C TYR A 164 23.60 -5.32 -2.77
N ILE A 165 24.23 -4.31 -3.37
CA ILE A 165 25.37 -3.61 -2.80
C ILE A 165 24.96 -2.16 -2.58
N GLU A 166 24.97 -1.75 -1.31
CA GLU A 166 24.63 -0.42 -0.82
C GLU A 166 25.58 -0.10 0.35
N ASP A 167 26.11 1.13 0.39
CA ASP A 167 26.97 1.64 1.46
C ASP A 167 28.11 0.67 1.89
N GLU A 168 28.77 0.07 0.90
CA GLU A 168 29.83 -0.95 1.09
C GLU A 168 29.39 -2.21 1.85
N GLN A 169 28.10 -2.52 1.88
CA GLN A 169 27.57 -3.78 2.39
C GLN A 169 27.00 -4.63 1.26
N VAL A 170 27.15 -5.96 1.37
CA VAL A 170 26.52 -6.92 0.47
C VAL A 170 25.30 -7.51 1.18
N ILE A 171 24.12 -7.27 0.63
CA ILE A 171 22.85 -7.78 1.12
C ILE A 171 22.45 -8.96 0.23
N ASN A 172 22.31 -10.14 0.81
CA ASN A 172 21.79 -11.32 0.11
C ASN A 172 20.26 -11.22 0.07
N LEU A 173 19.68 -11.06 -1.10
CA LEU A 173 18.23 -10.88 -1.25
C LEU A 173 17.53 -12.25 -1.16
N GLN A 174 16.28 -12.22 -0.72
CA GLN A 174 15.42 -13.41 -0.68
C GLN A 174 15.26 -13.99 -2.09
N GLN A 175 15.32 -15.32 -2.20
CA GLN A 175 15.46 -16.01 -3.50
C GLN A 175 14.13 -16.47 -4.09
N GLU A 176 13.13 -16.73 -3.25
CA GLU A 176 11.90 -17.43 -3.61
C GLU A 176 10.68 -16.80 -2.95
N GLY A 177 9.52 -17.13 -3.52
CA GLY A 177 8.21 -16.70 -3.05
C GLY A 177 8.00 -15.19 -3.14
N TYR A 178 6.98 -14.72 -2.42
CA TYR A 178 6.54 -13.32 -2.50
C TYR A 178 7.60 -12.29 -2.05
N LYS A 179 8.62 -12.71 -1.27
CA LYS A 179 9.74 -11.85 -0.85
C LYS A 179 10.88 -11.83 -1.85
N LYS A 180 10.83 -12.59 -2.94
CA LYS A 180 11.90 -12.67 -3.93
C LYS A 180 12.36 -11.29 -4.36
N GLY A 181 13.69 -11.08 -4.31
CA GLY A 181 14.32 -9.81 -4.67
C GLY A 181 14.21 -8.72 -3.60
N LEU A 182 13.75 -9.03 -2.38
CA LEU A 182 13.75 -8.11 -1.24
C LEU A 182 14.83 -8.47 -0.23
N ARG A 183 15.34 -7.45 0.47
CA ARG A 183 16.26 -7.64 1.58
C ARG A 183 15.62 -8.39 2.78
N PRO A 184 16.37 -9.28 3.46
CA PRO A 184 15.97 -9.78 4.77
C PRO A 184 15.93 -8.64 5.80
N VAL A 185 15.16 -8.83 6.86
CA VAL A 185 15.11 -7.91 8.00
C VAL A 185 15.18 -8.73 9.26
N ASP A 186 16.18 -8.42 10.08
CA ASP A 186 16.44 -9.12 11.33
C ASP A 186 15.53 -8.59 12.47
N ASN A 187 15.24 -7.29 12.45
CA ASN A 187 14.36 -6.64 13.42
C ASN A 187 13.21 -5.94 12.68
N LEU A 188 12.06 -6.63 12.62
CA LEU A 188 10.87 -6.15 11.93
C LEU A 188 10.32 -4.84 12.55
N PRO A 189 10.20 -4.69 13.88
CA PRO A 189 9.78 -3.43 14.48
C PRO A 189 10.61 -2.21 14.04
N VAL A 190 11.94 -2.32 14.04
CA VAL A 190 12.85 -1.24 13.60
C VAL A 190 12.64 -0.89 12.13
N GLU A 191 12.45 -1.90 11.27
CA GLU A 191 12.16 -1.66 9.86
C GLU A 191 10.80 -0.98 9.66
N ILE A 192 9.77 -1.40 10.40
CA ILE A 192 8.45 -0.77 10.33
C ILE A 192 8.50 0.68 10.80
N ASP A 193 9.25 0.98 11.87
CA ASP A 193 9.45 2.34 12.36
C ASP A 193 10.08 3.22 11.26
N ARG A 194 11.11 2.71 10.59
CA ARG A 194 11.73 3.36 9.43
C ARG A 194 10.73 3.61 8.30
N MET A 195 9.89 2.62 7.95
CA MET A 195 8.88 2.77 6.89
C MET A 195 7.79 3.78 7.25
N ILE A 196 7.38 3.85 8.53
CA ILE A 196 6.45 4.89 9.03
C ILE A 196 7.11 6.26 8.89
N GLN A 197 8.36 6.41 9.30
CA GLN A 197 9.12 7.66 9.19
C GLN A 197 9.19 8.14 7.74
N THR A 198 9.64 7.29 6.81
CA THR A 198 9.81 7.64 5.40
C THR A 198 8.47 7.96 4.72
N ASN A 199 7.41 7.22 5.01
CA ASN A 199 6.09 7.49 4.41
C ASN A 199 5.38 8.69 5.04
N THR A 200 5.66 9.01 6.30
CA THR A 200 5.20 10.28 6.90
C THR A 200 5.87 11.46 6.21
N ASP A 201 7.18 11.39 5.97
CA ASP A 201 7.92 12.43 5.25
C ASP A 201 7.48 12.52 3.79
N TYR A 202 7.19 11.37 3.16
CA TYR A 202 6.66 11.31 1.81
C TYR A 202 5.30 12.03 1.71
N LEU A 203 4.33 11.70 2.58
CA LEU A 203 3.03 12.40 2.62
C LEU A 203 3.20 13.89 2.87
N MET A 204 4.10 14.29 3.77
CA MET A 204 4.39 15.70 4.03
C MET A 204 4.85 16.43 2.77
N ASN A 205 5.69 15.80 1.94
CA ASN A 205 6.16 16.37 0.67
C ASN A 205 5.09 16.39 -0.44
N LEU A 206 4.02 15.59 -0.32
CA LEU A 206 2.89 15.64 -1.24
C LEU A 206 1.91 16.79 -0.94
N ILE A 207 1.95 17.39 0.25
CA ILE A 207 1.06 18.51 0.62
C ILE A 207 1.50 19.78 -0.12
N GLN A 208 0.64 20.26 -1.01
CA GLN A 208 0.85 21.52 -1.72
C GLN A 208 0.56 22.73 -0.82
N ASP A 209 0.95 23.92 -1.27
CA ASP A 209 0.80 25.16 -0.49
C ASP A 209 -0.65 25.47 -0.10
N ASN A 210 -1.61 25.12 -0.95
CA ASN A 210 -3.04 25.27 -0.68
C ASN A 210 -3.64 24.19 0.24
N GLY A 211 -2.83 23.20 0.65
CA GLY A 211 -3.26 22.06 1.46
C GLY A 211 -3.72 20.83 0.67
N LYS A 212 -3.88 20.92 -0.65
CA LYS A 212 -4.21 19.77 -1.51
C LYS A 212 -3.01 18.83 -1.62
N TYR A 213 -3.23 17.53 -1.50
CA TYR A 213 -2.18 16.54 -1.83
C TYR A 213 -1.94 16.47 -3.34
N HIS A 214 -0.69 16.24 -3.76
CA HIS A 214 -0.43 15.51 -5.01
C HIS A 214 -0.94 14.07 -4.82
N TYR A 215 -1.91 13.65 -5.62
CA TYR A 215 -2.70 12.44 -5.33
C TYR A 215 -1.88 11.14 -5.41
N GLY A 216 -1.03 11.03 -6.43
CA GLY A 216 -0.24 9.83 -6.65
C GLY A 216 0.43 9.76 -8.01
N TYR A 217 1.11 8.65 -8.26
CA TYR A 217 1.88 8.37 -9.46
C TYR A 217 1.71 6.93 -9.92
N PHE A 218 1.73 6.71 -11.24
CA PHE A 218 1.98 5.41 -11.85
C PHE A 218 3.47 5.25 -12.18
N PRO A 219 4.25 4.49 -11.38
CA PRO A 219 5.70 4.55 -11.44
C PRO A 219 6.33 3.98 -12.71
N HIS A 220 5.64 3.06 -13.41
CA HIS A 220 6.13 2.45 -14.66
C HIS A 220 6.65 3.50 -15.64
N PHE A 221 5.93 4.63 -15.74
CA PHE A 221 6.19 5.68 -16.73
C PHE A 221 6.28 7.09 -16.11
N ASP A 222 6.32 7.21 -14.78
CA ASP A 222 6.34 8.50 -14.05
C ASP A 222 5.16 9.41 -14.42
N ILE A 223 3.95 8.83 -14.44
CA ILE A 223 2.72 9.55 -14.81
C ILE A 223 1.97 9.98 -13.55
N ASN A 224 1.59 11.26 -13.46
CA ASN A 224 0.74 11.77 -12.40
C ASN A 224 -0.67 11.17 -12.49
N ILE A 225 -1.27 10.92 -11.33
CA ILE A 225 -2.66 10.53 -11.24
C ILE A 225 -3.52 11.78 -11.20
N ASN A 226 -4.34 11.95 -12.23
CA ASN A 226 -5.16 13.15 -12.42
C ASN A 226 -6.49 13.12 -11.65
N ALA A 227 -6.93 11.93 -11.23
CA ALA A 227 -8.12 11.80 -10.39
C ALA A 227 -7.87 12.34 -8.99
N TYR A 228 -8.93 12.77 -8.32
CA TYR A 228 -8.90 13.18 -6.93
C TYR A 228 -10.10 12.60 -6.20
N ASN A 229 -9.99 12.45 -4.89
CA ASN A 229 -11.09 11.99 -4.06
C ASN A 229 -11.00 12.69 -2.70
N ASN A 230 -12.03 13.48 -2.37
CA ASN A 230 -12.03 14.27 -1.12
C ASN A 230 -12.19 13.40 0.13
N LEU A 231 -12.78 12.20 -0.01
CA LEU A 231 -12.79 11.19 1.04
C LEU A 231 -11.34 10.78 1.36
N CYS A 232 -10.58 10.35 0.34
CA CYS A 232 -9.18 9.93 0.49
C CYS A 232 -8.30 11.06 1.03
N HIS A 233 -8.52 12.31 0.60
CA HIS A 233 -7.84 13.47 1.19
C HIS A 233 -7.99 13.50 2.72
N SER A 234 -9.22 13.34 3.20
CA SER A 234 -9.54 13.46 4.62
C SER A 234 -9.03 12.24 5.41
N SER A 235 -9.23 11.02 4.91
CA SER A 235 -8.73 9.81 5.56
C SER A 235 -7.20 9.75 5.59
N THR A 236 -6.52 10.26 4.54
CA THR A 236 -5.06 10.35 4.50
C THR A 236 -4.58 11.36 5.52
N THR A 237 -5.28 12.48 5.65
CA THR A 237 -4.98 13.49 6.68
C THR A 237 -5.08 12.89 8.08
N TYR A 238 -6.10 12.06 8.33
CA TYR A 238 -6.23 11.33 9.61
C TYR A 238 -5.04 10.39 9.88
N ALA A 239 -4.65 9.56 8.91
CA ALA A 239 -3.49 8.67 9.04
C ALA A 239 -2.16 9.44 9.20
N PHE A 240 -2.01 10.56 8.48
CA PHE A 240 -0.86 11.44 8.58
C PHE A 240 -0.75 12.06 9.99
N ILE A 241 -1.87 12.45 10.61
CA ILE A 241 -1.87 12.94 11.99
C ILE A 241 -1.44 11.85 12.97
N LYS A 242 -1.97 10.62 12.82
CA LYS A 242 -1.59 9.48 13.68
C LYS A 242 -0.09 9.18 13.59
N SER A 243 0.46 9.16 12.38
CA SER A 243 1.89 8.90 12.16
C SER A 243 2.78 10.04 12.66
N LEU A 244 2.40 11.31 12.45
CA LEU A 244 3.09 12.47 13.07
C LEU A 244 3.10 12.35 14.59
N SER A 245 1.98 11.99 15.21
CA SER A 245 1.89 11.82 16.67
C SER A 245 2.77 10.66 17.16
N TYR A 246 2.77 9.53 16.46
CA TYR A 246 3.59 8.37 16.79
C TYR A 246 5.09 8.74 16.77
N LEU A 247 5.53 9.41 15.69
CA LEU A 247 6.90 9.89 15.52
C LEU A 247 7.24 11.13 16.38
N LYS A 248 6.30 11.62 17.19
CA LYS A 248 6.44 12.84 18.01
C LYS A 248 6.82 14.09 17.19
N LYS A 249 6.38 14.15 15.93
CA LYS A 249 6.55 15.29 15.02
C LYS A 249 5.44 16.33 15.21
N ASN A 250 5.63 17.52 14.64
CA ASN A 250 4.66 18.61 14.75
C ASN A 250 3.37 18.31 13.97
N VAL A 251 2.30 17.96 14.70
CA VAL A 251 0.95 17.72 14.15
C VAL A 251 0.33 18.94 13.46
N SER A 252 0.82 20.18 13.74
CA SER A 252 0.28 21.39 13.11
C SER A 252 0.41 21.45 11.59
N ILE A 253 1.27 20.61 11.00
CA ILE A 253 1.44 20.48 9.55
C ILE A 253 0.12 20.04 8.89
N ALA A 254 -0.68 19.21 9.56
CA ALA A 254 -1.98 18.73 9.08
C ALA A 254 -3.08 19.81 9.05
N LYS A 255 -2.81 21.03 9.55
CA LYS A 255 -3.77 22.16 9.43
C LYS A 255 -4.08 22.49 7.97
N LYS A 256 -3.06 22.51 7.10
CA LYS A 256 -3.22 22.86 5.68
C LYS A 256 -4.25 21.95 4.97
N PRO A 257 -4.12 20.61 4.99
CA PRO A 257 -5.12 19.74 4.36
C PRO A 257 -6.50 19.84 5.02
N ILE A 258 -6.59 19.96 6.36
CA ILE A 258 -7.91 20.19 7.01
C ILE A 258 -8.56 21.49 6.52
N ASP A 259 -7.81 22.60 6.48
CA ASP A 259 -8.32 23.88 6.02
C ASP A 259 -8.67 23.87 4.52
N TYR A 260 -8.02 23.03 3.70
CA TYR A 260 -8.38 22.82 2.30
C TYR A 260 -9.82 22.30 2.17
N ILE A 261 -10.18 21.24 2.91
CA ILE A 261 -11.56 20.72 2.93
C ILE A 261 -12.54 21.77 3.49
N ILE A 262 -12.19 22.43 4.60
CA ILE A 262 -13.05 23.48 5.21
C ILE A 262 -13.36 24.61 4.23
N LYS A 263 -12.37 25.05 3.46
CA LYS A 263 -12.48 26.20 2.57
C LYS A 263 -13.22 25.87 1.27
N HIS A 264 -13.07 24.67 0.75
CA HIS A 264 -13.49 24.34 -0.62
C HIS A 264 -14.66 23.36 -0.71
N TYR A 265 -14.87 22.51 0.31
CA TYR A 265 -15.74 21.33 0.17
C TYR A 265 -16.79 21.18 1.25
N LEU A 266 -16.97 22.18 2.12
CA LEU A 266 -18.09 22.20 3.07
C LEU A 266 -19.32 22.88 2.46
N TYR A 267 -20.40 22.12 2.35
CA TYR A 267 -21.71 22.60 1.94
C TYR A 267 -22.63 22.74 3.15
N LYS A 268 -23.08 23.96 3.44
CA LYS A 268 -24.01 24.24 4.55
C LYS A 268 -25.45 24.24 4.02
N HIS A 269 -26.31 23.45 4.65
CA HIS A 269 -27.71 23.34 4.27
C HIS A 269 -28.56 23.09 5.52
N GLU A 270 -29.63 23.88 5.71
CA GLU A 270 -30.64 23.72 6.77
C GLU A 270 -30.09 23.39 8.18
N GLY A 271 -29.05 24.10 8.61
CA GLY A 271 -28.47 23.93 9.96
C GLY A 271 -27.50 22.75 10.12
N ALA A 272 -27.27 21.97 9.06
CA ALA A 272 -26.25 20.95 8.95
C ALA A 272 -25.13 21.37 7.98
N THR A 273 -24.05 20.59 7.93
CA THR A 273 -22.98 20.74 6.94
C THR A 273 -22.61 19.39 6.40
N TYR A 274 -22.23 19.34 5.12
CA TYR A 274 -21.80 18.13 4.43
C TYR A 274 -20.45 18.39 3.78
N VAL A 275 -19.65 17.34 3.63
CA VAL A 275 -18.49 17.35 2.76
C VAL A 275 -18.95 16.85 1.39
N PHE A 276 -18.85 17.67 0.35
CA PHE A 276 -19.17 17.28 -1.02
C PHE A 276 -17.90 17.04 -1.86
N ASP A 277 -18.07 16.32 -2.96
CA ASP A 277 -17.02 16.06 -3.94
C ASP A 277 -17.54 16.35 -5.34
N ASP A 278 -17.02 17.43 -5.93
CA ASP A 278 -17.24 17.83 -7.32
C ASP A 278 -16.06 17.41 -8.21
N THR A 279 -15.04 16.77 -7.64
CA THR A 279 -13.89 16.31 -8.41
C THR A 279 -14.34 15.22 -9.36
N ASN A 280 -13.68 15.14 -10.52
CA ASN A 280 -14.05 14.19 -11.56
C ASN A 280 -15.53 14.29 -12.02
N TYR A 281 -16.18 15.44 -11.81
CA TYR A 281 -17.58 15.73 -12.16
C TYR A 281 -18.61 14.82 -11.47
N ILE A 282 -18.26 14.21 -10.32
CA ILE A 282 -19.16 13.23 -9.67
C ILE A 282 -20.35 13.89 -8.95
N ASN A 283 -20.12 15.07 -8.35
CA ASN A 283 -21.10 15.87 -7.59
C ASN A 283 -21.86 15.07 -6.53
N GLU A 284 -21.12 14.50 -5.58
CA GLU A 284 -21.68 13.59 -4.57
C GLU A 284 -21.33 14.02 -3.14
N ILE A 285 -22.24 13.70 -2.22
CA ILE A 285 -21.96 13.65 -0.78
C ILE A 285 -22.03 12.20 -0.36
N LYS A 286 -20.94 11.66 0.18
CA LYS A 286 -20.83 10.25 0.60
C LYS A 286 -20.80 10.18 2.12
N LEU A 287 -21.47 9.18 2.70
CA LEU A 287 -21.46 8.94 4.14
C LEU A 287 -20.03 8.86 4.70
N GLY A 288 -19.17 8.05 4.05
CA GLY A 288 -17.76 7.92 4.42
C GLY A 288 -16.93 9.20 4.26
N GLN A 289 -17.31 10.10 3.36
CA GLN A 289 -16.61 11.38 3.17
C GLN A 289 -16.83 12.35 4.33
N ASN A 290 -18.06 12.41 4.84
CA ASN A 290 -18.36 13.14 6.08
C ASN A 290 -17.61 12.52 7.26
N ALA A 291 -17.62 11.19 7.37
CA ALA A 291 -16.94 10.45 8.43
C ALA A 291 -15.42 10.69 8.43
N ALA A 292 -14.77 10.59 7.28
CA ALA A 292 -13.33 10.80 7.12
C ALA A 292 -12.90 12.22 7.54
N PHE A 293 -13.67 13.25 7.19
CA PHE A 293 -13.39 14.61 7.64
C PHE A 293 -13.52 14.78 9.16
N ILE A 294 -14.56 14.22 9.76
CA ILE A 294 -14.74 14.22 11.23
C ILE A 294 -13.53 13.54 11.88
N LEU A 295 -13.11 12.37 11.39
CA LEU A 295 -11.94 11.65 11.92
C LEU A 295 -10.65 12.45 11.83
N ALA A 296 -10.39 13.12 10.70
CA ALA A 296 -9.21 13.97 10.54
C ALA A 296 -9.19 15.10 11.57
N VAL A 297 -10.32 15.77 11.78
CA VAL A 297 -10.45 16.83 12.80
C VAL A 297 -10.30 16.27 14.21
N CYS A 298 -10.94 15.15 14.52
CA CYS A 298 -10.85 14.51 15.83
C CYS A 298 -9.41 14.11 16.15
N GLY A 299 -8.71 13.48 15.21
CA GLY A 299 -7.29 13.16 15.34
C GLY A 299 -6.43 14.41 15.56
N TYR A 300 -6.69 15.48 14.82
CA TYR A 300 -5.95 16.74 14.97
C TYR A 300 -6.12 17.34 16.37
N ILE A 301 -7.34 17.33 16.91
CA ILE A 301 -7.63 17.88 18.24
C ILE A 301 -7.03 16.98 19.33
N GLN A 302 -7.13 15.65 19.18
CA GLN A 302 -6.63 14.68 20.14
C GLN A 302 -5.10 14.76 20.30
N TYR A 303 -4.35 14.82 19.20
CA TYR A 303 -2.88 14.77 19.22
C TYR A 303 -2.20 16.14 19.09
N GLY A 304 -2.97 17.18 18.77
CA GLY A 304 -2.48 18.54 18.63
C GLY A 304 -2.82 19.40 19.84
N ARG A 305 -3.56 20.49 19.59
CA ARG A 305 -4.13 21.36 20.63
C ARG A 305 -5.61 21.53 20.36
N SER A 306 -6.37 21.79 21.43
CA SER A 306 -7.79 22.16 21.31
C SER A 306 -7.97 23.29 20.29
N ASN A 307 -8.89 23.09 19.35
CA ASN A 307 -9.20 24.06 18.30
C ASN A 307 -10.72 24.16 18.12
N LYS A 308 -11.30 25.21 18.71
CA LYS A 308 -12.76 25.45 18.68
C LYS A 308 -13.31 25.59 17.25
N LYS A 309 -12.55 26.19 16.33
CA LYS A 309 -12.96 26.33 14.91
C LYS A 309 -13.14 24.96 14.27
N TYR A 310 -12.15 24.09 14.42
CA TYR A 310 -12.21 22.76 13.81
C TYR A 310 -13.26 21.87 14.50
N LEU A 311 -13.32 21.88 15.84
CA LEU A 311 -14.36 21.14 16.56
C LEU A 311 -15.77 21.53 16.09
N LYS A 312 -16.02 22.84 15.92
CA LYS A 312 -17.31 23.32 15.42
C LYS A 312 -17.60 22.85 13.99
N ALA A 313 -16.59 22.81 13.13
CA ALA A 313 -16.73 22.28 11.78
C ALA A 313 -17.09 20.78 11.80
N ALA A 314 -16.37 19.96 12.59
CA ALA A 314 -16.66 18.54 12.73
C ALA A 314 -18.07 18.29 13.31
N GLN A 315 -18.49 19.06 14.32
CA GLN A 315 -19.84 18.97 14.88
C GLN A 315 -20.94 19.29 13.84
N ASN A 316 -20.73 20.32 13.01
CA ASN A 316 -21.70 20.65 11.97
C ASN A 316 -21.75 19.58 10.87
N VAL A 317 -20.60 18.98 10.54
CA VAL A 317 -20.52 17.84 9.60
C VAL A 317 -21.15 16.58 10.18
N ALA A 318 -20.98 16.33 11.48
CA ALA A 318 -21.62 15.22 12.18
C ALA A 318 -23.14 15.31 12.11
N LYS A 319 -23.73 16.52 12.21
CA LYS A 319 -25.17 16.71 11.97
C LYS A 319 -25.60 16.30 10.56
N GLY A 320 -24.82 16.66 9.54
CA GLY A 320 -25.09 16.24 8.17
C GLY A 320 -24.98 14.73 7.99
N LEU A 321 -23.98 14.11 8.62
CA LEU A 321 -23.82 12.65 8.67
C LEU A 321 -25.02 11.99 9.34
N VAL A 322 -25.49 12.50 10.49
CA VAL A 322 -26.66 11.98 11.21
C VAL A 322 -27.93 12.10 10.37
N ASN A 323 -28.11 13.18 9.60
CA ASN A 323 -29.24 13.32 8.67
C ASN A 323 -29.26 12.25 7.55
N MET A 324 -28.15 11.52 7.33
CA MET A 324 -28.08 10.40 6.38
C MET A 324 -28.44 9.06 7.03
N ILE A 325 -28.88 9.06 8.29
CA ILE A 325 -29.23 7.89 9.09
C ILE A 325 -30.67 8.06 9.59
N ASP A 326 -31.54 7.09 9.30
CA ASP A 326 -32.92 7.13 9.76
C ASP A 326 -33.07 6.64 11.22
N GLU A 327 -34.29 6.73 11.73
CA GLU A 327 -34.65 6.29 13.10
C GLU A 327 -34.44 4.80 13.37
N ASN A 328 -34.31 3.97 12.33
CA ASN A 328 -34.05 2.54 12.41
C ASN A 328 -32.56 2.19 12.25
N GLY A 329 -31.70 3.20 12.07
CA GLY A 329 -30.27 3.07 11.79
C GLY A 329 -29.96 2.76 10.33
N GLU A 330 -30.95 2.77 9.42
CA GLU A 330 -30.70 2.60 7.99
C GLU A 330 -29.99 3.82 7.44
N THR A 331 -29.00 3.58 6.59
CA THR A 331 -28.07 4.59 6.12
C THR A 331 -28.29 4.87 4.64
N THR A 332 -28.24 6.14 4.26
CA THR A 332 -28.07 6.55 2.87
C THR A 332 -26.58 6.72 2.60
N HIS A 333 -26.03 5.97 1.64
CA HIS A 333 -24.59 6.02 1.38
C HIS A 333 -24.21 7.25 0.58
N VAL A 334 -25.05 7.68 -0.38
CA VAL A 334 -24.72 8.76 -1.30
C VAL A 334 -25.93 9.65 -1.60
N LEU A 335 -25.72 10.96 -1.48
CA LEU A 335 -26.64 12.01 -1.89
C LEU A 335 -26.09 12.74 -3.12
N ASN A 336 -26.99 13.25 -3.96
CA ASN A 336 -26.63 14.21 -5.00
C ASN A 336 -26.28 15.57 -4.36
N TYR A 337 -25.21 16.20 -4.82
CA TYR A 337 -24.90 17.60 -4.51
C TYR A 337 -25.36 18.47 -5.69
N PRO A 338 -26.07 19.60 -5.45
CA PRO A 338 -26.35 20.23 -4.15
C PRO A 338 -27.74 19.95 -3.55
N ASP A 339 -28.62 19.23 -4.26
CA ASP A 339 -30.04 19.10 -3.88
C ASP A 339 -30.33 18.10 -2.74
N LEU A 340 -29.33 17.31 -2.33
CA LEU A 340 -29.41 16.31 -1.26
C LEU A 340 -30.43 15.18 -1.53
N THR A 341 -30.85 14.98 -2.77
CA THR A 341 -31.67 13.82 -3.14
C THR A 341 -30.86 12.53 -3.00
N VAL A 342 -31.52 11.44 -2.61
CA VAL A 342 -30.87 10.13 -2.49
C VAL A 342 -30.40 9.68 -3.86
N LYS A 343 -29.08 9.45 -4.00
CA LYS A 343 -28.48 8.86 -5.20
C LYS A 343 -28.39 7.35 -5.04
N ASP A 344 -27.73 6.90 -3.97
CA ASP A 344 -27.62 5.48 -3.62
C ASP A 344 -27.90 5.29 -2.13
N SER A 345 -28.84 4.41 -1.81
CA SER A 345 -29.04 3.94 -0.44
C SER A 345 -27.86 3.11 0.04
N PHE A 346 -27.25 2.29 -0.82
CA PHE A 346 -26.07 1.49 -0.51
C PHE A 346 -25.07 1.49 -1.66
N ARG A 347 -23.78 1.72 -1.35
CA ARG A 347 -22.70 1.73 -2.36
C ARG A 347 -21.51 0.85 -2.00
N VAL A 348 -21.05 0.92 -0.76
CA VAL A 348 -19.89 0.19 -0.26
C VAL A 348 -20.07 -0.07 1.22
N ILE A 349 -19.72 -1.27 1.67
CA ILE A 349 -19.97 -1.74 3.05
C ILE A 349 -19.22 -0.91 4.12
N TYR A 350 -18.05 -0.37 3.76
CA TYR A 350 -17.12 0.34 4.65
C TYR A 350 -17.64 1.66 5.25
N TYR A 351 -18.63 2.30 4.60
CA TYR A 351 -19.07 3.64 5.02
C TYR A 351 -19.75 3.64 6.38
N GLU A 352 -20.51 2.59 6.71
CA GLU A 352 -21.29 2.55 7.94
C GLU A 352 -20.39 2.38 9.17
N GLY A 353 -19.40 1.49 9.12
CA GLY A 353 -18.40 1.33 10.18
C GLY A 353 -17.54 2.59 10.36
N GLN A 354 -17.14 3.24 9.26
CA GLN A 354 -16.41 4.49 9.31
C GLN A 354 -17.23 5.63 9.94
N ALA A 355 -18.54 5.70 9.64
CA ALA A 355 -19.47 6.65 10.24
C ALA A 355 -19.64 6.43 11.75
N ALA A 356 -19.79 5.19 12.19
CA ALA A 356 -19.84 4.84 13.61
C ALA A 356 -18.54 5.26 14.32
N LEU A 357 -17.36 4.96 13.74
CA LEU A 357 -16.07 5.37 14.30
C LEU A 357 -15.97 6.90 14.42
N ALA A 358 -16.40 7.65 13.41
CA ALA A 358 -16.37 9.11 13.42
C ALA A 358 -17.21 9.71 14.56
N LEU A 359 -18.43 9.21 14.76
CA LEU A 359 -19.32 9.65 15.84
C LEU A 359 -18.76 9.31 17.22
N LEU A 360 -18.24 8.09 17.40
CA LEU A 360 -17.61 7.67 18.67
C LEU A 360 -16.36 8.51 19.00
N LYS A 361 -15.51 8.79 18.00
CA LYS A 361 -14.34 9.66 18.17
C LYS A 361 -14.72 11.10 18.49
N LEU A 362 -15.81 11.61 17.91
CA LEU A 362 -16.30 12.95 18.24
C LEU A 362 -16.87 13.00 19.67
N TYR A 363 -17.62 11.97 20.08
CA TYR A 363 -18.11 11.83 21.46
C TYR A 363 -16.97 11.83 22.47
N GLN A 364 -15.87 11.10 22.22
CA GLN A 364 -14.69 11.11 23.08
C GLN A 364 -14.13 12.53 23.32
N LEU A 365 -14.34 13.48 22.40
CA LEU A 365 -13.87 14.86 22.53
C LEU A 365 -14.87 15.82 23.16
N ASP A 366 -16.17 15.69 22.87
CA ASP A 366 -17.19 16.68 23.27
C ASP A 366 -18.29 16.17 24.22
N GLN A 367 -18.33 14.85 24.46
CA GLN A 367 -19.26 14.17 25.37
C GLN A 367 -20.74 14.46 25.07
N LYS A 368 -21.09 14.72 23.80
CA LYS A 368 -22.49 14.89 23.40
C LYS A 368 -23.15 13.56 23.11
N GLU A 369 -24.09 13.19 23.97
CA GLU A 369 -24.85 11.93 23.89
C GLU A 369 -25.52 11.66 22.54
N GLU A 370 -25.88 12.70 21.79
CA GLU A 370 -26.41 12.58 20.41
C GLU A 370 -25.53 11.67 19.53
N TRP A 371 -24.21 11.84 19.57
CA TRP A 371 -23.28 11.07 18.74
C TRP A 371 -23.20 9.60 19.17
N LEU A 372 -23.11 9.36 20.49
CA LEU A 372 -23.05 8.01 21.04
C LEU A 372 -24.34 7.25 20.76
N ASN A 373 -25.50 7.89 20.92
CA ASN A 373 -26.80 7.28 20.67
C ASN A 373 -26.96 6.84 19.21
N VAL A 374 -26.56 7.67 18.25
CA VAL A 374 -26.60 7.29 16.82
C VAL A 374 -25.60 6.17 16.52
N ALA A 375 -24.40 6.20 17.10
CA ALA A 375 -23.46 5.10 16.95
C ALA A 375 -24.03 3.78 17.51
N LYS A 376 -24.65 3.79 18.69
CA LYS A 376 -25.32 2.61 19.27
C LYS A 376 -26.48 2.13 18.39
N LEU A 377 -27.27 3.04 17.82
CA LEU A 377 -28.34 2.70 16.86
C LEU A 377 -27.80 1.96 15.62
N LEU A 378 -26.68 2.42 15.05
CA LEU A 378 -25.99 1.73 13.96
C LEU A 378 -25.55 0.32 14.38
N TYR A 379 -25.02 0.16 15.60
CA TYR A 379 -24.62 -1.15 16.11
C TYR A 379 -25.79 -2.11 16.33
N GLU A 380 -26.94 -1.63 16.80
CA GLU A 380 -28.15 -2.46 16.87
C GLU A 380 -28.55 -2.98 15.49
N LYS A 381 -28.45 -2.13 14.44
CA LYS A 381 -28.62 -2.58 13.04
C LYS A 381 -27.55 -3.60 12.64
N PHE A 382 -26.27 -3.33 12.90
CA PHE A 382 -25.16 -4.21 12.51
C PHE A 382 -25.32 -5.60 13.12
N ILE A 383 -25.71 -5.67 14.40
CA ILE A 383 -25.94 -6.93 15.11
C ILE A 383 -27.17 -7.64 14.51
N ARG A 384 -28.30 -6.92 14.39
CA ARG A 384 -29.56 -7.45 13.84
C ARG A 384 -29.39 -8.01 12.42
N LYS A 385 -28.55 -7.38 11.59
CA LYS A 385 -28.29 -7.77 10.20
C LYS A 385 -27.07 -8.66 10.01
N SER A 386 -26.40 -9.08 11.09
CA SER A 386 -25.20 -9.92 11.05
C SER A 386 -24.06 -9.37 10.18
N TYR A 387 -23.79 -8.07 10.29
CA TYR A 387 -22.77 -7.38 9.46
C TYR A 387 -21.36 -7.96 9.61
N TRP A 388 -21.06 -8.64 10.71
CA TRP A 388 -19.79 -9.35 10.93
C TRP A 388 -19.44 -10.35 9.82
N LYS A 389 -20.43 -10.86 9.08
CA LYS A 389 -20.24 -11.75 7.92
C LYS A 389 -19.52 -11.09 6.75
N HIS A 390 -19.43 -9.76 6.74
CA HIS A 390 -18.71 -9.02 5.70
C HIS A 390 -17.22 -8.88 6.00
N HIS A 391 -16.77 -9.18 7.23
CA HIS A 391 -15.38 -9.05 7.67
C HIS A 391 -14.82 -7.64 7.41
N ASP A 392 -15.64 -6.61 7.67
CA ASP A 392 -15.27 -5.22 7.43
C ASP A 392 -14.28 -4.72 8.50
N TYR A 393 -13.13 -4.23 8.03
CA TYR A 393 -12.08 -3.65 8.86
C TYR A 393 -12.54 -2.42 9.65
N TRP A 394 -13.42 -1.58 9.09
CA TRP A 394 -13.92 -0.38 9.77
C TRP A 394 -14.82 -0.71 10.95
N LEU A 395 -15.58 -1.81 10.87
CA LEU A 395 -16.35 -2.34 12.00
C LEU A 395 -15.44 -2.72 13.16
N SER A 396 -14.27 -3.32 12.91
CA SER A 396 -13.33 -3.64 13.99
C SER A 396 -12.81 -2.37 14.68
N TYR A 397 -12.43 -1.34 13.91
CA TYR A 397 -12.00 -0.07 14.48
C TYR A 397 -13.09 0.63 15.31
N SER A 398 -14.32 0.70 14.79
CA SER A 398 -15.42 1.31 15.54
C SER A 398 -15.77 0.51 16.78
N THR A 399 -15.67 -0.83 16.73
CA THR A 399 -16.07 -1.69 17.86
C THR A 399 -15.06 -1.61 18.98
N GLU A 400 -13.77 -1.50 18.65
CA GLU A 400 -12.72 -1.24 19.63
C GLU A 400 -13.01 0.05 20.44
N VAL A 401 -13.39 1.13 19.76
CA VAL A 401 -13.73 2.40 20.43
C VAL A 401 -15.05 2.29 21.20
N LEU A 402 -16.06 1.62 20.64
CA LEU A 402 -17.34 1.43 21.32
C LEU A 402 -17.16 0.65 22.63
N ILE A 403 -16.40 -0.44 22.62
CA ILE A 403 -16.12 -1.26 23.81
C ILE A 403 -15.38 -0.46 24.90
N GLN A 404 -14.51 0.47 24.52
CA GLN A 404 -13.86 1.37 25.50
C GLN A 404 -14.88 2.24 26.25
N LEU A 405 -15.95 2.66 25.57
CA LEU A 405 -17.01 3.51 26.12
C LEU A 405 -18.10 2.69 26.82
N GLU A 406 -18.54 1.60 26.20
CA GLU A 406 -19.70 0.76 26.55
C GLU A 406 -19.30 -0.72 26.44
N PRO A 407 -18.74 -1.33 27.50
CA PRO A 407 -18.14 -2.66 27.48
C PRO A 407 -19.17 -3.81 27.57
N GLU A 408 -20.27 -3.70 26.84
CA GLU A 408 -21.34 -4.71 26.81
C GLU A 408 -20.89 -5.97 26.05
N GLU A 409 -21.28 -7.15 26.53
CA GLU A 409 -20.88 -8.45 25.97
C GLU A 409 -21.22 -8.61 24.48
N LYS A 410 -22.39 -8.10 24.05
CA LYS A 410 -22.83 -8.14 22.64
C LYS A 410 -21.84 -7.48 21.67
N TYR A 411 -21.11 -6.45 22.12
CA TYR A 411 -20.13 -5.76 21.27
C TYR A 411 -18.82 -6.55 21.15
N TYR A 412 -18.39 -7.21 22.24
CA TYR A 412 -17.28 -8.15 22.17
C TYR A 412 -17.60 -9.33 21.25
N GLN A 413 -18.79 -9.92 21.39
CA GLN A 413 -19.24 -11.02 20.55
C GLN A 413 -19.25 -10.61 19.07
N PHE A 414 -19.82 -9.45 18.76
CA PHE A 414 -19.82 -8.88 17.40
C PHE A 414 -18.40 -8.73 16.83
N ALA A 415 -17.47 -8.18 17.63
CA ALA A 415 -16.08 -8.00 17.20
C ALA A 415 -15.39 -9.32 16.89
N PHE A 416 -15.58 -10.34 17.73
CA PHE A 416 -14.94 -11.64 17.53
C PHE A 416 -15.56 -12.41 16.38
N GLN A 417 -16.88 -12.33 16.18
CA GLN A 417 -17.53 -12.89 14.99
C GLN A 417 -17.05 -12.24 13.68
N ASN A 418 -16.65 -10.96 13.71
CA ASN A 418 -16.15 -10.27 12.53
C ASN A 418 -14.83 -10.87 12.01
N LEU A 419 -14.02 -11.49 12.88
CA LEU A 419 -12.73 -12.08 12.50
C LEU A 419 -12.67 -13.62 12.60
N GLY A 420 -13.30 -14.22 13.61
CA GLY A 420 -13.00 -15.58 14.06
C GLY A 420 -13.04 -16.63 12.96
N GLU A 421 -14.17 -16.78 12.25
CA GLU A 421 -14.29 -17.72 11.13
C GLU A 421 -13.36 -17.38 9.96
N HIS A 422 -13.03 -16.10 9.80
CA HIS A 422 -12.18 -15.62 8.71
C HIS A 422 -10.69 -15.87 8.96
N LEU A 423 -10.25 -15.93 10.23
CA LEU A 423 -8.84 -15.93 10.64
C LEU A 423 -8.03 -17.04 9.98
N ASN A 424 -8.60 -18.26 9.91
CA ASN A 424 -7.95 -19.43 9.29
C ASN A 424 -7.62 -19.21 7.80
N ASN A 425 -8.43 -18.44 7.09
CA ASN A 425 -8.27 -18.21 5.65
C ASN A 425 -7.25 -17.10 5.34
N LEU A 426 -6.84 -16.31 6.34
CA LEU A 426 -5.99 -15.14 6.14
C LEU A 426 -4.53 -15.49 5.85
N GLN A 427 -4.05 -16.65 6.32
CA GLN A 427 -2.65 -17.04 6.16
C GLN A 427 -2.24 -17.21 4.69
N GLN A 428 -3.18 -17.56 3.81
CA GLN A 428 -2.91 -17.82 2.39
C GLN A 428 -3.03 -16.58 1.50
N ARG A 429 -3.45 -15.42 2.04
CA ARG A 429 -3.63 -14.20 1.24
C ARG A 429 -2.29 -13.69 0.71
N GLN A 430 -2.21 -13.54 -0.62
CA GLN A 430 -1.02 -13.08 -1.35
C GLN A 430 -1.06 -11.59 -1.76
N SER A 431 -2.00 -10.81 -1.24
CA SER A 431 -1.98 -9.34 -1.35
C SER A 431 -1.36 -8.73 -0.09
N THR A 432 -0.89 -7.48 -0.15
CA THR A 432 -0.40 -6.78 1.06
C THR A 432 -1.51 -6.40 2.03
N ASP A 433 -2.69 -6.05 1.51
CA ASP A 433 -3.93 -5.77 2.25
C ASP A 433 -3.68 -5.08 3.62
N PRO A 434 -3.27 -3.79 3.63
CA PRO A 434 -2.89 -3.13 4.87
C PRO A 434 -4.02 -3.00 5.88
N LEU A 435 -5.27 -2.88 5.41
CA LEU A 435 -6.45 -2.82 6.27
C LEU A 435 -6.63 -4.09 7.08
N LEU A 436 -6.22 -5.24 6.55
CA LEU A 436 -6.25 -6.50 7.28
C LEU A 436 -5.41 -6.46 8.54
N LEU A 437 -4.17 -5.94 8.47
CA LEU A 437 -3.34 -5.83 9.67
C LEU A 437 -4.02 -4.98 10.73
N GLY A 438 -4.65 -3.86 10.34
CA GLY A 438 -5.33 -3.00 11.31
C GLY A 438 -6.55 -3.67 11.94
N MET A 439 -7.32 -4.46 11.19
CA MET A 439 -8.40 -5.28 11.77
C MET A 439 -7.87 -6.32 12.77
N LEU A 440 -6.77 -7.00 12.45
CA LEU A 440 -6.13 -7.94 13.36
C LEU A 440 -5.66 -7.23 14.65
N MET A 441 -5.05 -6.04 14.52
CA MET A 441 -4.64 -5.24 15.67
C MET A 441 -5.82 -4.76 16.53
N ALA A 442 -6.91 -4.31 15.91
CA ALA A 442 -8.13 -3.92 16.63
C ALA A 442 -8.72 -5.12 17.39
N THR A 443 -8.79 -6.29 16.76
CA THR A 443 -9.25 -7.52 17.45
C THR A 443 -8.31 -7.91 18.58
N TYR A 444 -6.99 -7.80 18.41
CA TYR A 444 -6.02 -8.04 19.49
C TYR A 444 -6.27 -7.12 20.70
N ASN A 445 -6.47 -5.82 20.46
CA ASN A 445 -6.79 -4.87 21.55
C ASN A 445 -8.11 -5.21 22.24
N ILE A 446 -9.11 -5.69 21.49
CA ILE A 446 -10.40 -6.13 22.05
C ILE A 446 -10.22 -7.42 22.89
N VAL A 447 -9.38 -8.35 22.45
CA VAL A 447 -9.00 -9.56 23.24
C VAL A 447 -8.36 -9.16 24.55
N GLU A 448 -7.39 -8.25 24.54
CA GLU A 448 -6.73 -7.77 25.77
C GLU A 448 -7.72 -7.05 26.70
N SER A 449 -8.63 -6.25 26.14
CA SER A 449 -9.73 -5.62 26.89
C SER A 449 -10.68 -6.66 27.51
N ALA A 450 -11.00 -7.74 26.78
CA ALA A 450 -11.88 -8.81 27.27
C ALA A 450 -11.25 -9.56 28.45
N LYS A 451 -9.95 -9.89 28.37
CA LYS A 451 -9.19 -10.52 29.46
C LYS A 451 -9.17 -9.67 30.72
N GLN A 452 -9.03 -8.35 30.59
CA GLN A 452 -9.04 -7.40 31.71
C GLN A 452 -10.42 -7.22 32.36
N ARG A 453 -11.49 -7.67 31.72
CA ARG A 453 -12.88 -7.47 32.16
C ARG A 453 -13.65 -8.78 32.34
N ASP A 454 -12.94 -9.85 32.66
CA ASP A 454 -13.49 -11.18 32.96
C ASP A 454 -14.39 -11.75 31.83
N LYS A 455 -14.03 -11.51 30.56
CA LYS A 455 -14.70 -12.04 29.36
C LYS A 455 -13.85 -13.05 28.59
N THR A 456 -12.95 -13.76 29.27
CA THR A 456 -12.03 -14.71 28.66
C THR A 456 -12.76 -15.86 27.95
N ASP A 457 -13.84 -16.38 28.53
CA ASP A 457 -14.65 -17.45 27.93
C ASP A 457 -15.16 -17.08 26.52
N LEU A 458 -15.51 -15.81 26.33
CA LEU A 458 -15.96 -15.29 25.03
C LEU A 458 -14.80 -15.21 24.03
N VAL A 459 -13.58 -14.92 24.48
CA VAL A 459 -12.39 -14.97 23.61
C VAL A 459 -12.17 -16.42 23.14
N GLU A 460 -12.13 -17.36 24.09
CA GLU A 460 -11.87 -18.79 23.83
C GLU A 460 -12.91 -19.42 22.89
N GLN A 461 -14.15 -18.92 22.92
CA GLN A 461 -15.22 -19.37 22.03
C GLN A 461 -15.00 -18.99 20.56
N PHE A 462 -14.40 -17.83 20.28
CA PHE A 462 -14.41 -17.25 18.92
C PHE A 462 -13.03 -17.04 18.30
N ILE A 463 -11.98 -16.87 19.10
CA ILE A 463 -10.66 -16.44 18.63
C ILE A 463 -9.58 -17.40 19.13
N ASP A 464 -8.89 -18.03 18.18
CA ASP A 464 -7.58 -18.61 18.44
C ASP A 464 -6.55 -17.48 18.57
N VAL A 465 -6.16 -17.17 19.81
CA VAL A 465 -5.27 -16.04 20.14
C VAL A 465 -3.85 -16.27 19.63
N ASP A 466 -3.35 -17.50 19.64
CA ASP A 466 -2.01 -17.81 19.15
C ASP A 466 -1.96 -17.66 17.63
N LEU A 467 -2.99 -18.16 16.93
CA LEU A 467 -3.14 -17.95 15.49
C LEU A 467 -3.30 -16.47 15.13
N LEU A 468 -4.01 -15.69 15.95
CA LEU A 468 -4.15 -14.25 15.75
C LEU A 468 -2.78 -13.55 15.80
N ILE A 469 -1.98 -13.82 16.83
CA ILE A 469 -0.65 -13.21 17.02
C ILE A 469 0.31 -13.63 15.89
N ASP A 470 0.38 -14.92 15.55
CA ASP A 470 1.20 -15.40 14.43
C ASP A 470 0.77 -14.75 13.10
N THR A 471 -0.54 -14.64 12.87
CA THR A 471 -1.06 -13.97 11.67
C THR A 471 -0.70 -12.49 11.65
N ILE A 472 -0.79 -11.77 12.78
CA ILE A 472 -0.38 -10.36 12.90
C ILE A 472 1.08 -10.18 12.46
N HIS A 473 2.01 -10.98 12.99
CA HIS A 473 3.44 -10.85 12.65
C HIS A 473 3.72 -11.19 11.18
N ARG A 474 3.10 -12.26 10.65
CA ARG A 474 3.23 -12.62 9.24
C ARG A 474 2.71 -11.52 8.32
N ARG A 475 1.55 -10.94 8.64
CA ARG A 475 0.95 -9.86 7.84
C ARG A 475 1.77 -8.57 7.91
N ALA A 476 2.28 -8.21 9.09
CA ALA A 476 3.16 -7.05 9.26
C ALA A 476 4.43 -7.17 8.41
N ASP A 477 5.05 -8.35 8.37
CA ASP A 477 6.21 -8.60 7.51
C ASP A 477 5.84 -8.66 6.01
N TYR A 478 4.72 -9.29 5.67
CA TYR A 478 4.25 -9.40 4.27
C TYR A 478 4.04 -8.03 3.63
N MET A 479 3.47 -7.08 4.37
CA MET A 479 3.19 -5.73 3.88
C MET A 479 4.45 -5.00 3.36
N ARG A 480 5.66 -5.38 3.79
CA ARG A 480 6.93 -4.86 3.23
C ARG A 480 7.08 -5.11 1.73
N THR A 481 6.38 -6.09 1.17
CA THR A 481 6.40 -6.36 -0.27
C THR A 481 5.74 -5.26 -1.11
N GLY A 482 4.96 -4.38 -0.47
CA GLY A 482 4.42 -3.16 -1.06
C GLY A 482 5.19 -1.90 -0.68
N TYR A 483 6.50 -1.99 -0.43
CA TYR A 483 7.36 -0.85 -0.11
C TYR A 483 8.52 -0.72 -1.12
N PHE A 484 8.76 0.49 -1.62
CA PHE A 484 9.81 0.75 -2.61
C PHE A 484 11.20 0.80 -2.00
N TYR A 485 11.73 -0.38 -1.67
CA TYR A 485 13.14 -0.54 -1.37
C TYR A 485 14.03 -0.09 -2.55
N PRO A 486 15.26 0.36 -2.30
CA PRO A 486 16.20 0.73 -3.35
C PRO A 486 16.37 -0.31 -4.46
N GLU A 487 16.44 -1.60 -4.09
CA GLU A 487 16.55 -2.74 -5.01
C GLU A 487 15.32 -2.95 -5.90
N VAL A 488 14.17 -2.37 -5.55
CA VAL A 488 12.93 -2.39 -6.36
C VAL A 488 12.80 -1.09 -7.16
N ALA A 489 12.92 0.05 -6.47
CA ALA A 489 12.71 1.38 -7.02
C ALA A 489 13.63 1.69 -8.20
N MET A 490 14.88 1.18 -8.17
CA MET A 490 15.90 1.47 -9.18
C MET A 490 15.48 1.11 -10.61
N TYR A 491 14.51 0.21 -10.79
CA TYR A 491 14.04 -0.22 -12.11
C TYR A 491 12.92 0.66 -12.69
N PHE A 492 12.42 1.67 -11.97
CA PHE A 492 11.31 2.52 -12.45
C PHE A 492 11.79 3.77 -13.18
N GLN A 493 10.87 4.45 -13.89
CA GLN A 493 11.20 5.59 -14.76
C GLN A 493 11.85 6.75 -13.99
N ASN A 494 11.43 6.97 -12.74
CA ASN A 494 11.95 7.99 -11.83
C ASN A 494 12.10 7.41 -10.40
N PRO A 495 13.22 6.74 -10.09
CA PRO A 495 13.38 6.03 -8.82
C PRO A 495 13.33 6.95 -7.59
N GLU A 496 13.95 8.14 -7.64
CA GLU A 496 13.99 9.10 -6.52
C GLU A 496 12.59 9.54 -6.08
N ARG A 497 11.64 9.66 -7.02
CA ARG A 497 10.27 10.10 -6.69
C ARG A 497 9.55 9.08 -5.81
N ILE A 498 9.75 7.79 -6.04
CA ILE A 498 8.96 6.72 -5.40
C ILE A 498 9.72 5.99 -4.30
N LEU A 499 11.02 6.28 -4.17
CA LEU A 499 11.90 5.63 -3.22
C LEU A 499 11.28 5.70 -1.82
N GLU A 500 11.18 4.55 -1.15
CA GLU A 500 10.63 4.41 0.19
C GLU A 500 9.13 4.75 0.33
N ALA A 501 8.40 4.91 -0.76
CA ALA A 501 6.94 5.01 -0.72
C ALA A 501 6.29 3.61 -0.68
N PHE A 502 5.16 3.51 0.01
CA PHE A 502 4.26 2.36 -0.12
C PHE A 502 3.55 2.35 -1.47
N TYR A 503 3.21 1.15 -1.95
CA TYR A 503 2.56 0.95 -3.24
C TYR A 503 1.71 -0.31 -3.27
N ILE A 504 0.84 -0.40 -4.29
CA ILE A 504 0.05 -1.60 -4.60
C ILE A 504 0.58 -2.26 -5.87
N LYS A 505 1.24 -3.41 -5.70
CA LYS A 505 1.97 -4.12 -6.77
C LYS A 505 1.09 -4.50 -7.95
N TYR A 506 -0.07 -5.11 -7.69
CA TYR A 506 -1.01 -5.58 -8.73
C TYR A 506 -1.79 -4.43 -9.40
N GLU A 507 -1.74 -3.21 -8.86
CA GLU A 507 -2.34 -2.02 -9.47
C GLU A 507 -1.31 -1.17 -10.23
N SER A 508 -0.37 -1.81 -10.93
CA SER A 508 0.69 -1.11 -11.68
C SER A 508 1.74 -0.43 -10.80
N TYR A 509 2.03 -1.03 -9.62
CA TYR A 509 2.91 -0.44 -8.61
C TYR A 509 2.47 0.97 -8.17
N ARG A 510 1.16 1.24 -8.23
CA ARG A 510 0.62 2.56 -7.98
C ARG A 510 1.00 3.05 -6.58
N VAL A 511 1.38 4.32 -6.51
CA VAL A 511 1.60 5.06 -5.27
C VAL A 511 0.53 6.13 -5.19
N GLU A 512 -0.46 5.94 -4.33
CA GLU A 512 -1.49 6.94 -4.05
C GLU A 512 -1.56 7.21 -2.54
N ILE A 513 -2.11 8.37 -2.19
CA ILE A 513 -2.28 8.76 -0.78
C ILE A 513 -3.18 7.80 0.02
N ASP A 514 -4.20 7.23 -0.64
CA ASP A 514 -5.14 6.24 -0.09
C ASP A 514 -4.47 4.88 0.18
N ASP A 515 -3.55 4.47 -0.67
CA ASP A 515 -2.73 3.28 -0.41
C ASP A 515 -1.86 3.54 0.84
N ILE A 516 -1.15 4.67 0.91
CA ILE A 516 -0.20 5.00 1.99
C ILE A 516 -0.89 5.14 3.35
N GLU A 517 -2.08 5.74 3.42
CA GLU A 517 -2.80 5.92 4.69
C GLU A 517 -3.12 4.59 5.38
N HIS A 518 -3.42 3.54 4.61
CA HIS A 518 -3.79 2.24 5.15
C HIS A 518 -2.55 1.53 5.74
N TYR A 519 -1.40 1.61 5.07
CA TYR A 519 -0.13 1.13 5.64
C TYR A 519 0.23 1.86 6.92
N LEU A 520 0.21 3.20 6.91
CA LEU A 520 0.58 4.01 8.08
C LEU A 520 -0.33 3.72 9.27
N THR A 521 -1.65 3.66 9.04
CA THR A 521 -2.62 3.42 10.11
C THR A 521 -2.37 2.08 10.79
N SER A 522 -2.19 1.01 10.02
CA SER A 522 -2.03 -0.34 10.56
C SER A 522 -0.66 -0.56 11.20
N TYR A 523 0.42 -0.06 10.60
CA TYR A 523 1.76 -0.19 11.16
C TYR A 523 1.96 0.61 12.44
N VAL A 524 1.33 1.80 12.56
CA VAL A 524 1.34 2.55 13.83
C VAL A 524 0.64 1.77 14.93
N GLU A 525 -0.50 1.11 14.67
CA GLU A 525 -1.15 0.28 15.69
C GLU A 525 -0.31 -0.95 16.05
N TYR A 526 0.32 -1.60 15.07
CA TYR A 526 1.25 -2.70 15.31
C TYR A 526 2.40 -2.30 16.26
N LEU A 527 3.08 -1.19 15.99
CA LEU A 527 4.21 -0.76 16.81
C LEU A 527 3.82 -0.21 18.18
N LYS A 528 2.57 0.24 18.40
CA LYS A 528 2.14 0.58 19.76
C LYS A 528 2.13 -0.62 20.69
N VAL A 529 1.94 -1.83 20.14
CA VAL A 529 1.85 -3.07 20.90
C VAL A 529 3.17 -3.84 20.90
N PHE A 530 3.81 -3.97 19.73
CA PHE A 530 4.93 -4.90 19.52
C PHE A 530 6.31 -4.23 19.38
N ASN A 531 6.43 -2.93 19.67
CA ASN A 531 7.73 -2.24 19.70
C ASN A 531 8.38 -2.40 21.08
N GLN A 532 8.86 -3.60 21.38
CA GLN A 532 9.58 -3.94 22.61
C GLN A 532 11.08 -4.13 22.37
#